data_AF-A0A193CDS5-F1
#
_entry.id   AF-A0A193CDS5-F1
#
_cell.length_a   1.000
_cell.length_b   1.000
_cell.length_c   1.000
_cell.angle_alpha   90.00
_cell.angle_beta   90.00
_cell.angle_gamma   90.00
#
_symmetry.space_group_name_H-M   'P 1'
#
loop_
_entity.id
_entity.type
_entity.pdbx_description
1 polymer ?
#
loop_
_entity_poly.entity_id
_entity_poly.type
_entity_poly.pdbx_seq_one_letter_code
_entity_poly.pdbx_strand_id
1 'polypeptide(L)' 'GVWNKAFVGDFKDGINRFVTGQDVSEGEFEEKYTYGLVKWWNIELKDKTP' A
#
# COMPACT_ATOMS: atom_id res chain seq x y z
N GLY A 1 0.17 -9.28 2.58
CA GLY A 1 1.26 -8.63 1.83
C GLY A 1 2.59 -9.03 2.43
N VAL A 2 3.58 -9.29 1.58
CA VAL A 2 4.95 -9.61 2.00
C VAL A 2 5.82 -8.39 1.68
N TRP A 3 5.91 -7.44 2.61
CA TRP A 3 6.85 -6.32 2.51
C TRP A 3 7.48 -6.04 3.87
N ASN A 4 8.59 -5.32 3.88
CA ASN A 4 9.29 -4.98 5.11
C ASN A 4 8.62 -3.77 5.78
N LYS A 5 7.78 -4.02 6.80
CA LYS A 5 7.08 -2.96 7.55
C LYS A 5 7.99 -1.98 8.28
N ALA A 6 9.20 -2.39 8.64
CA ALA A 6 10.17 -1.51 9.30
C ALA A 6 10.74 -0.48 8.32
N PHE A 7 10.80 -0.82 7.03
CA PHE A 7 11.34 0.06 6.00
C PHE A 7 10.24 0.82 5.22
N VAL A 8 9.23 0.09 4.75
CA VAL A 8 8.16 0.63 3.89
C VAL A 8 7.12 1.38 4.73
N GLY A 9 6.70 0.79 5.85
CA GLY A 9 5.56 1.27 6.60
C GLY A 9 4.44 0.22 6.70
N ASP A 10 3.32 0.63 7.28
CA ASP A 10 2.16 -0.23 7.47
C ASP A 10 0.85 0.58 7.50
N PHE A 11 -0.27 -0.12 7.39
CA PHE A 11 -1.58 0.50 7.60
C PHE A 11 -1.77 0.90 9.07
N LYS A 12 -2.46 2.01 9.30
CA LYS A 12 -2.72 2.53 10.65
C LYS A 12 -3.52 1.57 11.53
N ASP A 13 -4.39 0.76 10.92
CA ASP A 13 -5.16 -0.29 11.60
C ASP A 13 -4.42 -1.64 11.64
N GLY A 14 -3.23 -1.73 11.03
CA GLY A 14 -2.45 -2.95 10.87
C GLY A 14 -3.06 -3.98 9.92
N ILE A 15 -4.19 -3.67 9.28
CA ILE A 15 -4.91 -4.55 8.36
C ILE A 15 -4.41 -4.26 6.94
N ASN A 16 -3.98 -5.30 6.23
CA ASN A 16 -3.56 -5.15 4.85
C ASN A 16 -4.78 -4.84 3.94
N ARG A 17 -4.81 -3.64 3.37
CA ARG A 17 -5.87 -3.20 2.45
C ARG A 17 -5.49 -3.26 0.96
N PHE A 18 -4.28 -3.72 0.63
CA PHE A 18 -3.92 -3.95 -0.77
C PHE A 18 -4.65 -5.17 -1.31
N VAL A 19 -5.76 -4.91 -2.01
CA VAL A 19 -6.64 -5.89 -2.64
C VAL A 19 -6.79 -5.54 -4.11
N THR A 20 -6.50 -6.50 -5.00
CA THR A 20 -6.60 -6.33 -6.46
C THR A 20 -7.90 -5.62 -6.88
N GLY A 21 -7.76 -4.64 -7.78
CA GLY A 21 -8.86 -3.84 -8.31
C GLY A 21 -9.46 -2.83 -7.32
N GLN A 22 -8.97 -2.74 -6.09
CA GLN A 22 -9.43 -1.80 -5.07
C GLN A 22 -8.44 -0.66 -4.86
N ASP A 23 -8.98 0.55 -4.81
CA ASP A 23 -8.23 1.73 -4.39
C ASP A 23 -8.02 1.75 -2.88
N VAL A 24 -6.85 2.24 -2.49
CA VAL A 24 -6.43 2.40 -1.10
C VAL A 24 -6.27 3.89 -0.82
N SER A 25 -6.77 4.35 0.32
CA SER A 25 -6.61 5.76 0.71
C SER A 25 -5.19 6.02 1.21
N GLU A 26 -4.51 7.03 0.67
CA GLU A 26 -3.17 7.44 1.10
C GLU A 26 -3.14 7.82 2.59
N GLY A 27 -4.27 8.28 3.14
CA GLY A 27 -4.39 8.64 4.56
C GLY A 27 -4.43 7.43 5.52
N GLU A 28 -4.60 6.21 5.01
CA GLU A 28 -4.69 4.99 5.82
C GLU A 28 -3.35 4.24 5.96
N PHE A 29 -2.35 4.62 5.15
CA PHE A 29 -1.03 4.01 5.17
C PHE A 29 0.01 5.00 5.72
N GLU A 30 0.85 4.54 6.64
CA GLU A 30 1.93 5.33 7.20
C GLU A 30 3.27 4.84 6.63
N GLU A 31 3.82 5.59 5.69
CA GLU A 31 5.13 5.31 5.10
C GLU A 31 6.26 5.74 6.04
N LYS A 32 7.35 4.95 6.08
CA LYS A 32 8.53 5.26 6.90
C LYS A 32 9.69 5.85 6.10
N TYR A 33 10.22 5.07 5.16
CA TYR A 33 11.36 5.45 4.32
C TYR A 33 11.03 5.39 2.83
N THR A 34 9.74 5.25 2.49
CA THR A 34 9.22 5.29 1.12
C THR A 34 8.30 6.48 0.95
N TYR A 35 7.96 6.77 -0.31
CA TYR A 35 7.00 7.80 -0.64
C TYR A 35 6.16 7.40 -1.85
N GLY A 36 4.85 7.51 -1.72
CA GLY A 36 3.89 7.30 -2.81
C GLY A 36 3.58 5.84 -3.09
N LEU A 37 3.81 4.91 -2.16
CA LEU A 37 3.47 3.49 -2.35
C LEU A 37 1.98 3.31 -2.67
N VAL A 38 1.09 3.95 -1.91
CA VAL A 38 -0.36 3.87 -2.11
C VAL A 38 -0.78 4.53 -3.43
N LYS A 39 -0.16 5.65 -3.77
CA LYS A 39 -0.39 6.32 -5.06
C LYS A 39 0.00 5.42 -6.23
N TRP A 40 1.15 4.77 -6.15
CA TRP A 40 1.59 3.82 -7.17
C TRP A 40 0.64 2.61 -7.27
N TRP A 41 0.18 2.10 -6.14
CA TRP A 41 -0.84 1.06 -6.09
C TRP A 41 -2.11 1.46 -6.85
N ASN A 42 -2.68 2.64 -6.55
CA ASN A 42 -3.93 3.10 -7.13
C ASN A 42 -3.85 3.38 -8.64
N ILE A 43 -2.68 3.81 -9.13
CA ILE A 43 -2.47 4.16 -10.54
C ILE A 43 -2.16 2.92 -11.38
N GLU A 44 -1.30 2.04 -10.87
CA GLU A 44 -0.63 1.06 -11.73
C GLU A 44 -0.68 -0.38 -11.21
N LEU A 45 -0.63 -0.61 -9.89
CA LEU A 45 -0.43 -1.96 -9.35
C LEU A 45 -1.73 -2.72 -9.10
N LYS A 46 -2.82 -2.03 -8.75
CA LYS A 46 -4.08 -2.67 -8.34
C LYS A 46 -4.67 -3.60 -9.41
N ASP A 47 -4.45 -3.29 -10.69
CA ASP A 47 -5.02 -4.02 -11.83
C ASP A 47 -4.03 -5.01 -12.47
N LYS A 48 -2.76 -5.00 -12.04
CA LYS A 48 -1.71 -5.89 -12.55
C LYS A 48 -1.68 -7.20 -11.76
N THR A 49 -2.59 -8.08 -12.12
CA THR A 49 -2.58 -9.47 -11.64
C THR A 49 -1.60 -10.33 -12.44
N PRO A 50 -0.96 -11.34 -11.82
CA PRO A 50 -0.22 -12.37 -12.56
C PRO A 50 -1.09 -13.14 -13.54
#